data_AF-A0A0D0CHX9-F1
#
_entry.id   AF-A0A0D0CHX9-F1
#
_cell.length_a   1.000
_cell.length_b   1.000
_cell.length_c   1.000
_cell.angle_alpha   90.00
_cell.angle_beta   90.00
_cell.angle_gamma   90.00
#
_symmetry.space_group_name_H-M   'P 1'
#
loop_
_entity.id
_entity.type
_entity.pdbx_description
1 polymer ?
#
loop_
_entity_poly.entity_id
_entity_poly.type
_entity_poly.pdbx_seq_one_letter_code
_entity_poly.pdbx_strand_id
1 'polypeptide(L)' 'MNNRHQDNTTHLQIWQQNLNASKDAQIPLLNGLNADNWDILTLQEPYIKPVNNTIST' A
#
# COMPACT_ATOMS: atom_id res chain seq x y z
N MET A 1 9.22 -4.87 42.54
CA MET A 1 8.24 -5.20 41.49
C MET A 1 8.26 -4.08 40.47
N ASN A 2 8.82 -4.32 39.28
CA ASN A 2 8.89 -3.31 38.22
C ASN A 2 7.62 -3.43 37.37
N ASN A 3 6.67 -2.51 37.60
CA ASN A 3 5.51 -2.30 36.74
C ASN A 3 6.02 -1.67 35.44
N ARG A 4 6.37 -2.48 34.45
CA ARG A 4 6.49 -1.99 33.07
C ARG A 4 5.06 -1.70 32.62
N HIS A 5 4.72 -0.43 32.54
CA HIS A 5 3.58 0.00 31.75
C HIS A 5 3.82 -0.51 30.33
N GLN A 6 3.03 -1.50 29.90
CA GLN A 6 2.85 -1.76 28.48
C GLN A 6 2.13 -0.53 27.95
N ASP A 7 2.89 0.44 27.46
CA ASP A 7 2.35 1.47 26.59
C ASP A 7 1.84 0.72 25.35
N ASN A 8 0.54 0.49 25.30
CA ASN A 8 -0.16 -0.04 24.14
C ASN A 8 -0.14 1.05 23.05
N THR A 9 1.02 1.29 22.45
CA THR A 9 1.15 2.21 21.34
C THR A 9 0.47 1.56 20.13
N THR A 10 -0.74 2.03 19.82
CA THR A 10 -1.39 1.77 18.54
C THR A 10 -0.56 2.46 17.46
N HIS A 11 0.25 1.71 16.74
CA HIS A 11 1.05 2.21 15.63
C HIS A 11 0.25 2.12 14.34
N LEU A 12 0.15 3.24 13.62
CA LEU A 12 -0.36 3.27 12.25
C LEU A 12 0.72 2.71 11.31
N GLN A 13 0.42 1.62 10.61
CA GLN A 13 1.31 0.97 9.67
C GLN A 13 0.97 1.39 8.25
N ILE A 14 1.88 2.16 7.63
CA ILE A 14 1.72 2.65 6.26
C ILE A 14 2.78 2.01 5.38
N TRP A 15 2.34 1.42 4.27
CA TRP A 15 3.22 0.96 3.21
C TRP A 15 3.09 1.87 2.00
N GLN A 16 4.23 2.20 1.38
CA GLN A 16 4.30 3.11 0.24
C GLN A 16 5.30 2.62 -0.82
N GLN A 17 4.89 2.66 -2.10
CA GLN A 17 5.78 2.34 -3.23
C GLN A 17 5.47 3.20 -4.46
N ASN A 18 6.53 3.64 -5.15
CA ASN A 18 6.45 4.12 -6.53
C ASN A 18 6.60 2.93 -7.50
N LEU A 19 5.63 2.76 -8.40
CA LEU A 19 5.57 1.66 -9.37
C LEU A 19 6.17 2.02 -10.74
N ASN A 20 6.56 3.28 -10.97
CA ASN A 20 7.15 3.79 -12.21
C ASN A 20 6.32 3.39 -13.46
N ALA A 21 4.99 3.45 -13.33
CA ALA A 21 4.00 2.98 -14.30
C ALA A 21 4.22 1.54 -14.82
N SER A 22 4.98 0.71 -14.09
CA SER A 22 5.35 -0.63 -14.51
C SER A 22 4.27 -1.63 -14.14
N LYS A 23 3.66 -2.23 -15.17
CA LYS A 23 2.73 -3.35 -15.00
C LYS A 23 3.41 -4.53 -14.29
N ASP A 24 4.68 -4.77 -14.60
CA ASP A 24 5.46 -5.88 -14.05
C ASP A 24 5.83 -5.65 -12.58
N ALA A 25 5.93 -4.40 -12.14
CA ALA A 25 6.07 -4.07 -10.71
C ALA A 25 4.72 -4.16 -9.97
N GLN A 26 3.62 -3.79 -10.64
CA GLN A 26 2.29 -3.76 -10.02
C GLN A 26 1.68 -5.14 -9.80
N ILE A 27 1.88 -6.10 -10.71
CA ILE A 27 1.27 -7.44 -10.61
C ILE A 27 1.77 -8.20 -9.36
N PRO A 28 3.08 -8.31 -9.10
CA PRO A 28 3.57 -8.97 -7.89
C PRO A 28 3.11 -8.28 -6.61
N LEU A 29 3.00 -6.94 -6.63
CA LEU A 29 2.51 -6.18 -5.49
C LEU A 29 1.07 -6.58 -5.14
N LEU A 30 0.16 -6.53 -6.12
CA LEU A 30 -1.26 -6.84 -5.88
C LEU A 30 -1.50 -8.29 -5.46
N ASN A 31 -0.62 -9.20 -5.85
CA ASN A 31 -0.76 -10.63 -5.55
C ASN A 31 -0.01 -11.08 -4.30
N GLY A 32 1.06 -10.37 -3.92
CA GLY A 32 1.99 -10.80 -2.87
C GLY A 32 1.93 -9.97 -1.59
N LEU A 33 1.29 -8.80 -1.64
CA LEU A 33 1.17 -7.97 -0.46
C LEU A 33 0.07 -8.49 0.47
N ASN A 34 0.45 -8.81 1.71
CA ASN A 34 -0.51 -9.10 2.76
C ASN A 34 -1.16 -7.80 3.26
N ALA A 35 -2.40 -7.55 2.83
CA ALA A 35 -3.14 -6.34 3.20
C ALA A 35 -3.41 -6.26 4.72
N ASP A 36 -3.48 -7.39 5.42
CA ASP A 36 -3.77 -7.43 6.86
C ASP A 36 -2.63 -6.87 7.73
N ASN A 37 -1.43 -6.69 7.15
CA ASN A 37 -0.27 -6.15 7.85
C ASN A 37 -0.21 -4.61 7.85
N TRP A 38 -1.06 -3.94 7.08
CA TRP A 38 -0.96 -2.50 6.83
C TRP A 38 -2.33 -1.83 6.97
N ASP A 39 -2.37 -0.71 7.67
CA ASP A 39 -3.59 0.10 7.78
C ASP A 39 -3.83 0.92 6.51
N ILE A 40 -2.75 1.42 5.89
CA ILE A 40 -2.80 2.25 4.69
C ILE A 40 -1.75 1.79 3.68
N LEU A 41 -2.18 1.79 2.42
CA LEU A 41 -1.40 1.43 1.24
C LEU A 41 -1.40 2.60 0.25
N THR A 42 -0.22 3.13 -0.07
CA THR A 42 -0.09 4.24 -1.02
C THR A 42 0.78 3.87 -2.23
N LEU A 43 0.27 4.13 -3.43
CA LEU A 43 0.96 3.90 -4.69
C LEU A 43 1.24 5.23 -5.39
N GLN A 44 2.47 5.41 -5.86
CA GLN A 44 2.81 6.47 -6.81
C GLN A 44 3.05 5.88 -8.19
N GLU A 45 2.62 6.59 -9.23
CA GLU A 45 2.74 6.18 -10.64
C GLU A 45 2.27 4.74 -10.91
N PRO A 46 1.03 4.36 -10.52
CA PRO A 46 0.53 3.03 -10.83
C PRO A 46 0.40 2.83 -12.35
N TYR A 47 0.51 1.58 -12.79
CA TYR A 47 0.11 1.20 -14.14
C TYR A 47 -1.41 1.33 -14.28
N ILE A 48 -1.85 2.32 -15.06
CA ILE A 48 -3.25 2.55 -15.38
C ILE A 48 -3.52 2.02 -16.80
N LYS A 49 -4.45 1.07 -16.93
CA LYS A 49 -4.83 0.54 -18.24
C LYS A 49 -5.61 1.63 -19.02
N PRO A 50 -5.22 1.99 -20.25
CA PRO A 50 -5.84 3.07 -21.03
C PRO A 50 -7.17 2.68 -21.69
N VAL A 51 -8.06 1.97 -21.00
CA VAL A 51 -9.39 1.59 -21.50
C VAL A 51 -10.45 2.67 -21.21
N ASN A 52 -10.19 3.90 -21.63
CA ASN A 52 -11.06 5.07 -21.43
C ASN A 52 -11.50 5.38 -19.98
N ASN A 53 -11.01 4.65 -18.97
CA ASN A 53 -11.37 4.83 -17.57
C ASN A 53 -10.79 6.10 -16.92
N THR A 54 -9.97 6.86 -17.65
CA THR A 54 -9.40 8.14 -17.21
C THR A 54 -9.98 9.34 -17.95
N ILE A 55 -10.97 9.11 -18.82
CA ILE A 55 -11.59 10.13 -19.64
C ILE A 55 -13.05 10.24 -19.19
N SER A 56 -13.45 11.42 -18.72
CA SER A 56 -14.86 11.74 -18.51
C SER A 56 -15.35 12.48 -19.77
N THR A 57 -16.35 11.94 -20.46
CA THR A 57 -17.11 12.65 -21.51
C THR A 57 -18.22 13.49 -20.91
#